data_AF-A0A502EZR0-F1
#
_entry.id   AF-A0A502EZR0-F1
#
_cell.length_a   1.000
_cell.length_b   1.000
_cell.length_c   1.000
_cell.angle_alpha   90.00
_cell.angle_beta   90.00
_cell.angle_gamma   90.00
#
_symmetry.space_group_name_H-M   'P 1'
#
loop_
_entity.id
_entity.type
_entity.pdbx_description
1 polymer ?
#
loop_
_entity_poly.entity_id
_entity_poly.type
_entity_poly.pdbx_seq_one_letter_code
_entity_poly.pdbx_strand_id
1 'polypeptide(L)'
;MRPEQYLSNTTASLRAFHSLSAAQARELERGMALVPGSWETDRQEGYDGHLTLVISSAETACDVVFAVWRAGAELQMSTMRGDEQVAVQGFSSIEAVLLAIHSSIDQAGAPFPARTQTRLI
;
A
#
# COMPACT_ATOMS: atom_id res chain seq x y z
N MET A 1 20.26 42.94 -31.27
CA MET A 1 19.10 42.40 -30.53
C MET A 1 18.53 41.25 -31.37
N ARG A 2 18.77 40.00 -30.98
CA ARG A 2 18.21 38.77 -31.60
C ARG A 2 17.69 37.89 -30.46
N PRO A 3 16.47 37.34 -30.55
CA PRO A 3 15.99 36.38 -29.58
C PRO A 3 16.36 34.97 -30.04
N GLU A 4 17.46 34.41 -29.53
CA GLU A 4 17.78 33.01 -29.77
C GLU A 4 17.28 32.18 -28.58
N GLN A 5 16.08 31.64 -28.81
CA GLN A 5 15.71 30.25 -28.54
C GLN A 5 16.20 29.67 -27.21
N TYR A 6 15.32 29.75 -26.20
CA TYR A 6 15.35 28.86 -25.04
C TYR A 6 15.15 27.42 -25.54
N LEU A 7 16.27 26.72 -25.79
CA LEU A 7 16.31 25.27 -25.90
C LEU A 7 15.98 24.68 -24.53
N SER A 8 14.69 24.52 -24.25
CA SER A 8 14.20 23.62 -23.19
C SER A 8 14.46 22.18 -23.61
N ASN A 9 15.73 21.79 -23.62
CA ASN A 9 16.14 20.42 -23.86
C ASN A 9 16.20 19.68 -22.53
N THR A 10 15.47 18.56 -22.52
CA THR A 10 15.66 17.38 -21.68
C THR A 10 14.85 17.30 -20.39
N THR A 11 13.55 17.13 -20.60
CA THR A 11 12.75 16.07 -19.98
C THR A 11 13.48 14.72 -19.98
N ALA A 12 14.42 14.51 -19.06
CA ALA A 12 14.88 13.16 -18.72
C ALA A 12 15.39 13.11 -17.28
N SER A 13 14.71 12.27 -16.49
CA SER A 13 15.11 11.83 -15.14
C SER A 13 14.81 12.78 -13.98
N LEU A 14 13.63 13.39 -13.97
CA LEU A 14 12.91 13.51 -12.69
C LEU A 14 12.57 12.07 -12.29
N ARG A 15 13.37 11.54 -11.35
CA ARG A 15 13.24 10.22 -10.73
C ARG A 15 11.79 9.77 -10.77
N ALA A 16 11.50 8.72 -11.55
CA ALA A 16 10.23 8.04 -11.52
C ALA A 16 10.07 7.47 -10.10
N PHE A 17 9.54 8.31 -9.21
CA PHE A 17 8.88 7.89 -8.01
C PHE A 17 7.65 7.14 -8.52
N HIS A 18 7.78 5.82 -8.58
CA HIS A 18 6.79 4.98 -9.22
C HIS A 18 5.60 4.90 -8.27
N SER A 19 4.62 5.78 -8.45
CA SER A 19 3.31 5.70 -7.81
C SER A 19 2.57 4.45 -8.29
N LEU A 20 1.57 4.00 -7.53
CA LEU A 20 0.55 3.14 -8.13
C LEU A 20 -0.07 3.88 -9.32
N SER A 21 -0.14 3.23 -10.48
CA SER A 21 -0.91 3.79 -11.59
C SER A 21 -2.40 3.75 -11.27
N ALA A 22 -3.20 4.63 -11.86
CA ALA A 22 -4.66 4.60 -11.71
C ALA A 22 -5.29 3.27 -12.14
N ALA A 23 -4.67 2.57 -13.11
CA ALA A 23 -5.10 1.24 -13.53
C ALA A 23 -4.86 0.19 -12.44
N GLN A 24 -3.65 0.17 -11.86
CA GLN A 24 -3.31 -0.71 -10.75
C GLN A 24 -4.17 -0.43 -9.52
N ALA A 25 -4.43 0.84 -9.21
CA ALA A 25 -5.28 1.21 -8.09
C ALA A 25 -6.72 0.68 -8.28
N ARG A 26 -7.31 0.87 -9.46
CA ARG A 26 -8.63 0.32 -9.80
C ARG A 26 -8.68 -1.21 -9.76
N GLU A 27 -7.60 -1.87 -10.14
CA GLU A 27 -7.52 -3.33 -10.10
C GLU A 27 -7.45 -3.84 -8.65
N LEU A 28 -6.67 -3.19 -7.78
CA LEU A 28 -6.66 -3.46 -6.34
C LEU A 28 -8.04 -3.25 -5.71
N GLU A 29 -8.71 -2.14 -6.01
CA GLU A 29 -10.07 -1.85 -5.52
C GLU A 29 -11.08 -2.91 -5.95
N ARG A 30 -11.03 -3.35 -7.23
CA ARG A 30 -11.89 -4.44 -7.71
C ARG A 30 -11.59 -5.77 -7.02
N GLY A 31 -10.32 -6.05 -6.75
CA GLY A 31 -9.91 -7.23 -5.99
C GLY A 31 -10.43 -7.19 -4.55
N MET A 32 -10.27 -6.05 -3.89
CA MET A 32 -10.77 -5.83 -2.53
C MET A 32 -12.29 -5.97 -2.42
N ALA A 33 -13.05 -5.60 -3.46
CA ALA A 33 -14.49 -5.81 -3.49
C ALA A 33 -14.92 -7.29 -3.45
N LEU A 34 -14.00 -8.22 -3.70
CA LEU A 34 -14.21 -9.68 -3.60
C LEU A 34 -13.73 -10.25 -2.26
N VAL A 35 -13.01 -9.46 -1.46
CA VAL A 35 -12.53 -9.86 -0.14
C VAL A 35 -13.71 -9.82 0.85
N PRO A 36 -13.96 -10.89 1.63
CA PRO A 36 -15.00 -10.88 2.65
C PRO A 36 -14.81 -9.75 3.67
N GLY A 37 -15.93 -9.17 4.13
CA GLY A 37 -15.95 -8.06 5.09
C GLY A 37 -16.27 -6.71 4.43
N SER A 38 -16.38 -5.68 5.27
CA SER A 38 -16.56 -4.30 4.80
C SER A 38 -15.22 -3.57 4.83
N TRP A 39 -14.77 -3.10 3.67
CA TRP A 39 -13.48 -2.45 3.49
C TRP A 39 -13.66 -1.05 2.92
N GLU A 40 -13.00 -0.08 3.53
CA GLU A 40 -12.84 1.26 3.00
C GLU A 40 -11.50 1.35 2.28
N THR A 41 -11.47 2.07 1.16
CA THR A 41 -10.24 2.31 0.40
C THR A 41 -10.08 3.79 0.16
N ASP A 42 -8.94 4.31 0.58
CA ASP A 42 -8.55 5.70 0.40
C ASP A 42 -7.33 5.81 -0.51
N ARG A 43 -7.36 6.81 -1.38
CA ARG A 43 -6.29 7.12 -2.33
C ARG A 43 -5.48 8.28 -1.80
N GLN A 44 -4.36 7.99 -1.17
CA GLN A 44 -3.49 9.02 -0.62
C GLN A 44 -2.37 9.32 -1.59
N GLU A 45 -2.44 10.51 -2.19
CA GLU A 45 -1.35 11.06 -2.98
C GLU A 45 -0.40 11.82 -2.04
N GLY A 46 0.79 11.26 -1.84
CA GLY A 46 1.84 11.91 -1.05
C GLY A 46 2.33 13.21 -1.71
N TYR A 47 2.91 14.10 -0.91
CA TYR A 47 3.56 15.33 -1.42
C TYR A 47 4.74 15.04 -2.38
N ASP A 48 5.27 13.82 -2.33
CA ASP A 48 6.28 13.27 -3.23
C ASP A 48 5.70 12.70 -4.53
N GLY A 49 4.38 12.82 -4.73
CA GLY A 49 3.64 12.32 -5.88
C GLY A 49 3.34 10.82 -5.81
N HIS A 50 3.70 10.13 -4.73
CA HIS A 50 3.44 8.71 -4.58
C HIS A 50 1.97 8.44 -4.21
N LEU A 51 1.26 7.74 -5.09
CA LEU A 51 -0.06 7.19 -4.78
C LEU A 51 0.10 5.95 -3.90
N THR A 52 -0.42 6.05 -2.68
CA THR A 52 -0.63 4.94 -1.75
C THR A 52 -2.12 4.63 -1.68
N LEU A 53 -2.48 3.36 -1.77
CA LEU A 53 -3.81 2.89 -1.42
C LEU A 53 -3.82 2.45 0.03
N VAL A 54 -4.62 3.11 0.85
CA VAL A 54 -4.88 2.71 2.23
C VAL A 54 -6.21 1.97 2.25
N ILE A 55 -6.20 0.75 2.75
CA ILE A 55 -7.35 -0.15 2.83
C ILE A 55 -7.56 -0.48 4.30
N SER A 56 -8.70 -0.11 4.86
CA SER A 56 -9.02 -0.34 6.26
C SER A 56 -10.35 -1.06 6.39
N SER A 57 -10.49 -1.86 7.44
CA SER A 57 -11.79 -2.41 7.80
C SER A 57 -12.74 -1.27 8.19
N ALA A 58 -13.96 -1.29 7.66
CA ALA A 58 -15.04 -0.41 8.10
C ALA A 58 -15.65 -0.88 9.44
N GLU A 59 -15.38 -2.12 9.83
CA GLU A 59 -15.86 -2.70 11.07
C GLU A 59 -14.92 -2.38 12.23
N THR A 60 -15.46 -1.86 13.33
CA THR A 60 -14.70 -1.49 14.53
C THR A 60 -14.07 -2.68 15.27
N ALA A 61 -14.49 -3.90 14.95
CA ALA A 61 -13.95 -5.13 15.55
C ALA A 61 -12.66 -5.63 14.87
N CYS A 62 -12.35 -5.12 13.66
CA CYS A 62 -11.17 -5.51 12.91
C CYS A 62 -10.26 -4.30 12.75
N ASP A 63 -9.17 -4.28 13.50
CA ASP A 63 -8.24 -3.15 13.53
C ASP A 63 -7.07 -3.36 12.54
N VAL A 64 -7.38 -3.84 11.34
CA VAL A 64 -6.38 -4.13 10.30
C VAL A 64 -6.39 -3.04 9.25
N VAL A 65 -5.20 -2.54 8.91
CA VAL A 65 -4.99 -1.59 7.82
C VAL A 65 -3.90 -2.12 6.89
N PHE A 66 -4.15 -2.05 5.59
CA PHE A 66 -3.16 -2.31 4.55
C PHE A 66 -2.83 -1.02 3.83
N ALA A 67 -1.54 -0.72 3.69
CA ALA A 67 -1.08 0.34 2.81
C ALA A 67 -0.35 -0.31 1.64
N VAL A 68 -0.75 -0.03 0.40
CA VAL A 68 -0.13 -0.56 -0.81
C VAL A 68 0.42 0.60 -1.63
N TRP A 69 1.68 0.49 -2.03
CA TRP A 69 2.35 1.48 -2.87
C TRP A 69 3.31 0.77 -3.82
N ARG A 70 4.03 1.56 -4.62
CA ARG A 70 5.02 1.04 -5.54
C ARG A 70 6.40 1.59 -5.20
N ALA A 71 7.39 0.70 -5.23
CA ALA A 71 8.78 0.98 -4.93
C ALA A 71 9.64 0.45 -6.08
N GLY A 72 9.92 1.32 -7.05
CA GLY A 72 10.56 0.92 -8.30
C GLY A 72 9.66 0.01 -9.13
N ALA A 73 10.15 -1.19 -9.47
CA ALA A 73 9.39 -2.16 -10.25
C ALA A 73 8.38 -2.96 -9.42
N GLU A 74 8.55 -3.00 -8.11
CA GLU A 74 7.78 -3.85 -7.20
C GLU A 74 6.63 -3.08 -6.54
N LEU A 75 5.58 -3.82 -6.20
CA LEU A 75 4.57 -3.37 -5.26
C LEU A 75 5.05 -3.64 -3.85
N GLN A 76 4.71 -2.78 -2.92
CA GLN A 76 4.99 -2.96 -1.51
C GLN A 76 3.66 -2.88 -0.76
N MET A 77 3.51 -3.73 0.25
CA MET A 77 2.36 -3.70 1.16
C MET A 77 2.86 -3.65 2.60
N SER A 78 2.37 -2.67 3.36
CA SER A 78 2.49 -2.65 4.81
C SER A 78 1.18 -3.14 5.42
N THR A 79 1.27 -4.00 6.42
CA THR A 79 0.14 -4.38 7.27
C THR A 79 0.31 -3.75 8.64
N MET A 80 -0.72 -3.06 9.12
CA MET A 80 -0.83 -2.55 10.48
C MET A 80 -1.97 -3.25 11.22
N ARG A 81 -1.78 -3.45 12.53
CA ARG A 81 -2.82 -3.92 13.45
C ARG A 81 -2.88 -2.94 14.62
N GLY A 82 -3.93 -2.14 14.69
CA GLY A 82 -3.96 -0.92 15.50
C GLY A 82 -2.76 -0.03 15.18
N ASP A 83 -2.03 0.37 16.21
CA ASP A 83 -0.85 1.24 16.09
C ASP A 83 0.45 0.48 15.75
N GLU A 84 0.42 -0.86 15.63
CA GLU A 84 1.62 -1.66 15.37
C GLU A 84 1.75 -2.02 13.88
N GLN A 85 2.88 -1.68 13.27
CA GLN A 85 3.27 -2.21 11.97
C GLN A 85 3.71 -3.68 12.12
N VAL A 86 2.98 -4.59 11.47
CA VAL A 86 3.21 -6.03 11.56
C VAL A 86 4.25 -6.50 10.55
N ALA A 87 4.14 -6.05 9.30
CA ALA A 87 5.02 -6.48 8.22
C ALA A 87 5.05 -5.47 7.07
N VAL A 88 6.16 -5.46 6.33
CA VAL A 88 6.27 -4.88 4.99
C VAL A 88 6.76 -5.96 4.04
N GLN A 89 6.07 -6.14 2.92
CA GLN A 89 6.34 -7.19 1.96
C GLN A 89 6.34 -6.64 0.52
N GLY A 90 7.26 -7.15 -0.30
CA GLY A 90 7.35 -6.84 -1.73
C GLY A 90 6.64 -7.88 -2.59
N PHE A 91 6.00 -7.41 -3.67
CA PHE A 91 5.21 -8.24 -4.58
C PHE A 91 5.46 -7.85 -6.04
N SER A 92 5.46 -8.85 -6.91
CA SER A 92 5.62 -8.66 -8.35
C SER A 92 4.30 -8.37 -9.08
N SER A 93 3.15 -8.64 -8.45
CA SER A 93 1.81 -8.45 -9.06
C SER A 93 0.73 -8.05 -8.04
N ILE A 94 -0.36 -7.50 -8.54
CA ILE A 94 -1.55 -7.15 -7.73
C ILE A 94 -2.23 -8.41 -7.19
N GLU A 95 -2.30 -9.46 -7.98
CA GLU A 95 -2.84 -10.76 -7.55
C GLU A 95 -2.11 -11.28 -6.30
N ALA A 96 -0.78 -11.17 -6.27
CA ALA A 96 0.01 -11.59 -5.12
C ALA A 96 -0.25 -10.71 -3.88
N VAL A 97 -0.46 -9.40 -4.06
CA VAL A 97 -0.87 -8.49 -2.97
C VAL A 97 -2.23 -8.90 -2.42
N LEU A 98 -3.23 -9.13 -3.28
CA LEU A 98 -4.58 -9.52 -2.87
C LEU A 98 -4.58 -10.87 -2.12
N LEU A 99 -3.80 -11.84 -2.59
CA LEU A 99 -3.65 -13.12 -1.91
C LEU A 99 -3.03 -12.95 -0.51
N ALA A 100 -2.04 -12.06 -0.38
CA ALA A 100 -1.44 -11.76 0.91
C ALA A 100 -2.41 -11.05 1.87
N ILE A 101 -3.25 -10.13 1.36
CA ILE A 101 -4.33 -9.50 2.13
C ILE A 101 -5.29 -10.56 2.66
N HIS A 102 -5.78 -11.45 1.81
CA HIS A 102 -6.64 -12.57 2.22
C HIS A 102 -6.00 -13.40 3.34
N SER A 103 -4.75 -13.81 3.16
CA SER A 103 -4.04 -14.58 4.17
C SER A 103 -3.85 -13.82 5.49
N SER A 104 -3.66 -12.50 5.44
CA SER A 104 -3.47 -11.67 6.63
C SER A 104 -4.77 -11.49 7.41
N ILE A 105 -5.91 -11.40 6.73
CA ILE A 105 -7.26 -11.35 7.33
C ILE A 105 -7.57 -12.66 8.03
N ASP A 106 -7.30 -13.80 7.39
CA ASP A 106 -7.48 -15.12 8.01
C ASP A 106 -6.65 -15.26 9.29
N GLN A 107 -5.45 -14.69 9.32
CA GLN A 107 -4.59 -14.64 10.50
C GLN A 107 -5.03 -13.58 11.54
N ALA A 108 -5.86 -12.60 11.18
CA ALA A 108 -6.35 -11.57 12.10
C ALA A 108 -7.53 -12.06 12.93
N GLY A 109 -8.32 -13.00 12.40
CA GLY A 109 -9.30 -13.75 13.18
C GLY A 109 -8.69 -14.71 14.21
N ALA A 110 -7.39 -15.01 14.11
CA ALA A 110 -6.66 -15.74 15.13
C ALA A 110 -6.19 -14.78 16.24
N PRO A 111 -6.36 -15.13 17.53
CA PRO A 111 -5.90 -14.28 18.62
C PRO A 111 -4.40 -14.01 18.46
N PHE A 112 -4.01 -12.74 18.55
CA PHE A 112 -2.62 -12.32 18.55
C PHE A 112 -1.88 -13.13 19.62
N PRO A 113 -0.76 -13.83 19.33
CA PRO A 113 0.05 -14.39 20.38
C PRO A 113 0.52 -13.21 21.23
N ALA A 114 0.02 -13.14 22.48
CA ALA A 114 0.45 -12.14 23.42
C ALA A 114 1.97 -12.17 23.47
N ARG A 115 2.60 -11.11 22.93
CA ARG A 115 4.05 -10.97 22.92
C ARG A 115 4.46 -11.01 24.38
N THR A 116 5.04 -12.14 24.80
CA THR A 116 5.52 -12.30 26.16
C THR A 116 6.61 -11.27 26.31
N GLN A 117 6.30 -10.14 26.94
CA GLN A 117 7.30 -9.20 27.41
C GLN A 117 8.10 -9.96 28.46
N THR A 118 9.19 -10.59 28.03
CA THR A 118 10.25 -11.01 28.92
C THR A 118 10.84 -9.72 29.48
N ARG A 119 10.26 -9.23 30.57
CA ARG A 119 10.93 -8.28 31.45
C ARG A 119 12.18 -9.00 31.96
N LEU A 120 13.34 -8.64 31.42
CA LEU A 120 14.59 -8.87 32.11
C LEU A 120 14.55 -8.05 33.40
N ILE A 121 14.50 -8.75 34.53
CA ILE A 121 14.83 -8.27 35.87
C ILE A 121 16.34 -8.43 36.07
#